data_AF-A0A2D0KGF3-F1
#
_entry.id   AF-A0A2D0KGF3-F1
#
_cell.length_a   1.000
_cell.length_b   1.000
_cell.length_c   1.000
_cell.angle_alpha   90.00
_cell.angle_beta   90.00
_cell.angle_gamma   90.00
#
_symmetry.space_group_name_H-M   'P 1'
#
loop_
_entity.id
_entity.type
_entity.pdbx_description
1 polymer ?
#
loop_
_entity_poly.entity_id
_entity_poly.type
_entity_poly.pdbx_seq_one_letter_code
_entity_poly.pdbx_strand_id
1 'polypeptide(L)'
;MNISSSLVSFLDSVQFRNQHQPEYLQAVREVLTSLWPFLQQNPQYCEQGLLERLVEPERVIQFRVCWVDDQGKVQVNRAWRVQFSSAIGPFKGGMRFHPSVNLSILKFLGFEQTLKNALTTLPMGAEKGVQISIPKGKATVKLCDSVRH
;
A
#
# COMPACT_ATOMS: atom_id res chain seq x y z
N MET A 1 3.76 -27.30 -9.40
CA MET A 1 3.61 -27.14 -7.94
C MET A 1 2.30 -26.40 -7.70
N ASN A 2 1.31 -27.08 -7.14
CA ASN A 2 -0.07 -26.65 -6.96
C ASN A 2 -0.17 -25.86 -5.64
N ILE A 3 -0.29 -24.54 -5.68
CA ILE A 3 -0.48 -23.71 -4.46
C ILE A 3 -1.94 -23.23 -4.31
N SER A 4 -2.84 -23.55 -5.25
CA SER A 4 -4.06 -22.74 -5.46
C SER A 4 -5.41 -23.48 -5.44
N SER A 5 -5.65 -24.50 -4.60
CA SER A 5 -6.98 -25.14 -4.58
C SER A 5 -8.00 -24.48 -3.65
N SER A 6 -7.59 -23.60 -2.72
CA SER A 6 -8.54 -22.92 -1.82
C SER A 6 -8.17 -21.48 -1.48
N LEU A 7 -9.20 -20.64 -1.31
CA LEU A 7 -9.09 -19.25 -0.86
C LEU A 7 -8.29 -19.14 0.44
N VAL A 8 -8.51 -20.08 1.36
CA VAL A 8 -7.88 -20.11 2.67
C VAL A 8 -6.36 -20.23 2.52
N SER A 9 -5.89 -21.22 1.75
CA SER A 9 -4.46 -21.43 1.52
C SER A 9 -3.78 -20.21 0.88
N PHE A 10 -4.47 -19.53 -0.04
CA PHE A 10 -3.97 -18.30 -0.64
C PHE A 10 -3.86 -17.17 0.40
N LEU A 11 -4.92 -16.93 1.18
CA LEU A 11 -4.93 -15.90 2.23
C LEU A 11 -3.88 -16.16 3.31
N ASP A 12 -3.66 -17.42 3.70
CA ASP A 12 -2.61 -17.79 4.65
C ASP A 12 -1.22 -17.45 4.11
N SER A 13 -0.98 -17.66 2.82
CA SER A 13 0.28 -17.27 2.18
C SER A 13 0.50 -15.75 2.22
N VAL A 14 -0.57 -14.96 2.02
CA VAL A 14 -0.51 -13.50 2.08
C VAL A 14 -0.28 -13.03 3.52
N GLN A 15 -0.96 -13.65 4.48
CA GLN A 15 -0.80 -13.39 5.91
C GLN A 15 0.62 -13.65 6.38
N PHE A 16 1.24 -14.75 5.95
CA PHE A 16 2.60 -15.10 6.31
C PHE A 16 3.61 -14.02 5.91
N ARG A 17 3.45 -13.40 4.73
CA ARG A 17 4.33 -12.32 4.23
C ARG A 17 4.07 -10.96 4.87
N ASN A 18 2.86 -10.73 5.37
CA ASN A 18 2.37 -9.42 5.82
C ASN A 18 1.97 -9.44 7.29
N GLN A 19 2.77 -10.13 8.11
CA GLN A 19 2.55 -10.20 9.56
C GLN A 19 2.43 -8.78 10.14
N HIS A 20 1.51 -8.62 11.10
CA HIS A 20 1.22 -7.34 11.77
C HIS A 20 0.65 -6.23 10.87
N GLN A 21 0.03 -6.59 9.74
CA GLN A 21 -0.69 -5.64 8.88
C GLN A 21 -2.19 -5.95 8.83
N PRO A 22 -2.92 -5.77 9.95
CA PRO A 22 -4.31 -6.23 10.07
C PRO A 22 -5.26 -5.52 9.09
N GLU A 23 -5.13 -4.20 8.91
CA GLU A 23 -5.96 -3.43 7.97
C GLU A 23 -5.75 -3.89 6.52
N TYR A 24 -4.50 -4.16 6.13
CA TYR A 24 -4.20 -4.69 4.80
C TYR A 24 -4.77 -6.09 4.59
N LEU A 25 -4.53 -6.99 5.55
CA LEU A 25 -4.98 -8.39 5.48
C LEU A 25 -6.51 -8.51 5.46
N GLN A 26 -7.20 -7.67 6.22
CA GLN A 26 -8.65 -7.61 6.20
C GLN A 26 -9.18 -7.24 4.80
N ALA A 27 -8.65 -6.19 4.19
CA ALA A 27 -9.10 -5.74 2.87
C ALA A 27 -8.84 -6.79 1.78
N VAL A 28 -7.67 -7.44 1.79
CA VAL A 28 -7.37 -8.54 0.86
C VAL A 28 -8.36 -9.69 1.05
N ARG A 29 -8.66 -10.07 2.30
CA ARG A 29 -9.63 -11.13 2.62
C ARG A 29 -11.02 -10.77 2.11
N GLU A 30 -11.52 -9.58 2.39
CA GLU A 30 -12.86 -9.15 1.99
C GLU A 30 -13.01 -9.17 0.46
N VAL A 31 -12.06 -8.56 -0.26
CA VAL A 31 -12.07 -8.53 -1.73
C VAL A 31 -11.98 -9.93 -2.32
N LEU A 32 -11.00 -10.74 -1.89
CA LEU A 32 -10.81 -12.06 -2.49
C LEU A 32 -11.94 -13.03 -2.14
N THR A 33 -12.56 -12.91 -0.97
CA THR A 33 -13.75 -13.69 -0.63
C THR A 33 -14.91 -13.39 -1.60
N SER A 34 -15.09 -12.12 -1.96
CA SER A 34 -16.10 -11.71 -2.94
C SER A 34 -15.75 -12.14 -4.37
N LEU A 35 -14.47 -12.08 -4.76
CA LEU A 35 -14.03 -12.43 -6.12
C LEU A 35 -13.83 -13.94 -6.34
N TRP A 36 -13.67 -14.74 -5.29
CA TRP A 36 -13.31 -16.16 -5.40
C TRP A 36 -14.27 -16.98 -6.27
N PRO A 37 -15.61 -16.86 -6.13
CA PRO A 37 -16.54 -17.63 -6.98
C PRO A 37 -16.38 -17.31 -8.47
N PHE A 38 -16.10 -16.05 -8.80
CA PHE A 38 -15.84 -15.62 -10.18
C PHE A 38 -14.52 -16.21 -10.70
N LEU A 39 -13.47 -16.20 -9.89
CA LEU A 39 -12.16 -16.79 -10.23
C LEU A 39 -12.24 -18.31 -10.44
N GLN A 40 -13.07 -19.01 -9.65
CA GLN A 40 -13.32 -20.44 -9.84
C GLN A 40 -13.99 -20.76 -11.18
N GLN A 41 -14.87 -19.88 -11.67
CA GLN A 41 -15.52 -20.01 -12.97
C GLN A 41 -14.61 -19.56 -14.12
N ASN A 42 -13.56 -18.78 -13.83
CA ASN A 42 -12.66 -18.17 -14.81
C ASN A 42 -11.19 -18.44 -14.43
N PRO A 43 -10.73 -19.71 -14.51
CA PRO A 43 -9.41 -20.13 -14.03
C PRO A 43 -8.25 -19.42 -14.72
N GLN A 44 -8.44 -18.86 -15.91
CA GLN A 44 -7.41 -18.08 -16.62
C GLN A 44 -6.87 -16.89 -15.81
N TYR A 45 -7.65 -16.34 -14.88
CA TYR A 45 -7.20 -15.26 -13.99
C TYR A 45 -6.38 -15.75 -12.78
N CYS A 46 -6.28 -17.06 -12.58
CA CYS A 46 -5.40 -17.68 -11.58
C CYS A 46 -4.07 -18.14 -12.19
N GLU A 47 -3.90 -17.98 -13.50
CA GLU A 47 -2.66 -18.35 -14.20
C GLU A 47 -1.59 -17.26 -14.05
N GLN A 48 -0.33 -17.63 -14.34
CA GLN A 48 0.82 -16.72 -14.36
C GLN A 48 1.05 -15.91 -13.05
N GLY A 49 0.52 -16.40 -11.94
CA GLY A 49 0.64 -15.73 -10.64
C GLY A 49 -0.08 -14.39 -10.56
N LEU A 50 -1.18 -14.21 -11.30
CA LEU A 50 -1.88 -12.93 -11.37
C LEU A 50 -2.38 -12.48 -9.99
N LEU A 51 -2.92 -13.39 -9.17
CA LEU A 51 -3.40 -13.07 -7.84
C LEU A 51 -2.26 -12.69 -6.89
N GLU A 52 -1.14 -13.40 -6.96
CA GLU A 52 0.07 -13.11 -6.20
C GLU A 52 0.61 -11.71 -6.53
N ARG A 53 0.60 -11.35 -7.82
CA ARG A 53 0.99 -10.00 -8.29
C ARG A 53 -0.03 -8.94 -7.88
N LEU A 54 -1.31 -9.27 -7.86
CA LEU A 54 -2.37 -8.35 -7.46
C LEU A 54 -2.31 -7.99 -5.97
N VAL A 55 -1.84 -8.89 -5.11
CA VAL A 55 -1.73 -8.66 -3.65
C VAL A 55 -0.32 -8.30 -3.19
N GLU A 56 0.60 -8.03 -4.11
CA GLU A 56 1.96 -7.59 -3.78
C GLU A 56 2.22 -6.22 -4.41
N PRO A 57 2.51 -5.18 -3.61
CA PRO A 57 2.87 -3.88 -4.16
C PRO A 57 4.11 -3.98 -5.05
N GLU A 58 4.11 -3.28 -6.18
CA GLU A 58 5.31 -3.16 -7.04
C GLU A 58 6.52 -2.57 -6.29
N ARG A 59 6.27 -1.61 -5.37
CA ARG A 59 7.33 -1.02 -4.55
C ARG A 59 6.83 -0.46 -3.23
N VAL A 60 7.59 -0.71 -2.16
CA VAL A 60 7.44 -0.02 -0.87
C VAL A 60 8.77 0.65 -0.54
N ILE A 61 8.75 1.98 -0.38
CA ILE A 61 9.93 2.76 0.00
C ILE A 61 9.72 3.26 1.42
N GLN A 62 10.62 2.92 2.35
CA GLN A 62 10.67 3.48 3.69
C GLN A 62 11.86 4.43 3.80
N PHE A 63 11.65 5.64 4.29
CA PHE A 63 12.71 6.63 4.45
C PHE A 63 12.51 7.50 5.68
N ARG A 64 13.61 8.14 6.11
CA ARG A 64 13.63 9.05 7.24
C ARG A 64 13.34 10.47 6.77
N VAL A 65 12.55 11.20 7.55
CA VAL A 65 12.29 12.63 7.37
C VAL A 65 12.74 13.35 8.63
N CYS A 66 13.72 14.24 8.48
CA CYS A 66 14.21 15.10 9.55
C CYS A 66 13.71 16.53 9.33
N TRP A 67 13.24 17.17 10.39
CA TRP A 67 12.73 18.53 10.34
C TRP A 67 12.90 19.22 11.70
N VAL A 68 12.86 20.55 11.71
CA VAL A 68 12.96 21.36 12.93
C VAL A 68 11.58 21.89 13.29
N ASP A 69 11.19 21.76 14.56
CA ASP A 69 9.92 22.33 15.05
C ASP A 69 10.04 23.80 15.46
N ASP A 70 8.90 24.39 15.82
CA ASP A 70 8.79 25.81 16.17
C ASP A 70 9.63 26.18 17.42
N GLN A 71 10.12 25.20 18.19
CA GLN A 71 11.00 25.37 19.36
C GLN A 71 12.49 25.18 18.99
N GLY A 72 12.82 25.00 17.72
CA GLY A 72 14.19 24.74 17.28
C GLY A 72 14.68 23.32 17.53
N LYS A 73 13.80 22.39 17.96
CA LYS A 73 14.17 21.01 18.24
C LYS A 73 14.11 20.16 16.96
N VAL A 74 15.16 19.38 16.71
CA VAL A 74 15.19 18.40 15.62
C VAL A 74 14.25 17.24 15.92
N GLN A 75 13.41 16.93 14.93
CA GLN A 75 12.45 15.85 14.94
C GLN A 75 12.78 14.87 13.82
N VAL A 76 12.60 13.59 14.10
CA VAL A 76 12.86 12.51 13.15
C VAL A 76 11.63 11.64 13.04
N ASN A 77 11.06 11.56 11.84
CA ASN A 77 9.87 10.79 11.56
C ASN A 77 10.15 9.76 10.46
N ARG A 78 9.42 8.65 10.53
CA ARG A 78 9.41 7.64 9.48
C ARG A 78 8.35 8.00 8.43
N ALA A 79 8.72 7.82 7.17
CA ALA A 79 7.86 8.01 6.02
C ALA A 79 7.85 6.76 5.15
N TRP A 80 6.75 6.57 4.43
CA TRP A 80 6.59 5.48 3.47
C TRP A 80 5.99 5.98 2.16
N ARG A 81 6.37 5.36 1.05
CA ARG A 81 5.69 5.45 -0.26
C ARG A 81 5.32 4.05 -0.70
N VAL A 82 4.05 3.81 -0.97
CA VAL A 82 3.57 2.52 -1.48
C VAL A 82 3.09 2.70 -2.92
N GLN A 83 3.86 2.15 -3.85
CA GLN A 83 3.55 2.10 -5.26
C GLN A 83 2.96 0.73 -5.54
N PHE A 84 1.62 0.65 -5.55
CA PHE A 84 0.93 -0.62 -5.47
C PHE A 84 0.83 -1.30 -6.84
N SER A 85 0.29 -0.62 -7.86
CA SER A 85 0.22 -1.15 -9.22
C SER A 85 0.26 -0.05 -10.28
N SER A 86 1.12 -0.20 -11.29
CA SER A 86 1.20 0.69 -12.46
C SER A 86 0.46 0.14 -13.68
N ALA A 87 -0.27 -0.97 -13.54
CA ALA A 87 -0.86 -1.74 -14.64
C ALA A 87 -1.78 -0.93 -15.57
N ILE A 88 -2.42 0.13 -15.06
CA ILE A 88 -3.34 0.97 -15.83
C ILE A 88 -2.86 2.43 -15.97
N GLY A 89 -1.58 2.74 -15.69
CA GLY A 89 -1.00 4.06 -15.94
C GLY A 89 0.01 4.52 -14.88
N PRO A 90 0.44 5.80 -14.94
CA PRO A 90 1.38 6.33 -13.98
C PRO A 90 0.74 6.40 -12.60
N PHE A 91 1.58 6.10 -11.64
CA PHE A 91 1.36 6.20 -10.23
C PHE A 91 0.83 7.59 -9.79
N LYS A 92 -0.39 7.66 -9.22
CA LYS A 92 -1.01 8.91 -8.71
C LYS A 92 -1.58 8.76 -7.30
N GLY A 93 -0.92 9.35 -6.31
CA GLY A 93 -1.46 9.46 -4.95
C GLY A 93 -0.93 10.66 -4.16
N GLY A 94 -1.82 11.34 -3.45
CA GLY A 94 -1.49 12.51 -2.63
C GLY A 94 -0.71 12.16 -1.37
N MET A 95 0.03 13.14 -0.84
CA MET A 95 0.75 13.00 0.42
C MET A 95 -0.20 13.17 1.61
N ARG A 96 -0.15 12.26 2.59
CA ARG A 96 -0.92 12.40 3.84
C ARG A 96 0.01 12.47 5.04
N PHE A 97 -0.28 13.44 5.90
CA PHE A 97 0.40 13.62 7.17
C PHE A 97 -0.59 13.30 8.27
N HIS A 98 -0.41 12.16 8.92
CA HIS A 98 -1.24 11.82 10.07
C HIS A 98 -0.49 10.88 11.02
N PRO A 99 -0.54 11.10 12.35
CA PRO A 99 0.23 10.31 13.31
C PRO A 99 -0.15 8.82 13.31
N SER A 100 -1.38 8.49 12.91
CA SER A 100 -1.86 7.10 12.83
C SER A 100 -1.41 6.35 11.56
N VAL A 101 -0.64 6.99 10.66
CA VAL A 101 -0.20 6.32 9.43
C VAL A 101 0.82 5.23 9.76
N ASN A 102 0.51 4.01 9.33
CA ASN A 102 1.42 2.88 9.34
C ASN A 102 1.43 2.21 7.94
N LEU A 103 2.37 1.28 7.73
CA LEU A 103 2.50 0.58 6.44
C LEU A 103 1.25 -0.24 6.07
N SER A 104 0.57 -0.83 7.06
CA SER A 104 -0.65 -1.63 6.86
C SER A 104 -1.76 -0.80 6.22
N ILE A 105 -2.06 0.38 6.79
CA ILE A 105 -3.05 1.33 6.27
C ILE A 105 -2.65 1.78 4.86
N LEU A 106 -1.36 1.99 4.59
CA LEU A 106 -0.89 2.40 3.27
C LEU A 106 -1.09 1.33 2.21
N LYS A 107 -0.73 0.09 2.50
CA LYS A 107 -0.95 -1.05 1.60
C LYS A 107 -2.43 -1.30 1.37
N PHE A 108 -3.24 -1.26 2.43
CA PHE A 108 -4.70 -1.31 2.36
C PHE A 108 -5.24 -0.29 1.36
N LEU A 109 -4.89 0.98 1.56
CA LEU A 109 -5.41 2.06 0.73
C LEU A 109 -4.90 2.01 -0.71
N GLY A 110 -3.68 1.52 -0.95
CA GLY A 110 -3.12 1.32 -2.29
C GLY A 110 -3.80 0.17 -3.04
N PHE A 111 -4.08 -0.93 -2.34
CA PHE A 111 -4.80 -2.08 -2.87
C PHE A 111 -6.22 -1.70 -3.30
N GLU A 112 -7.00 -1.05 -2.42
CA GLU A 112 -8.35 -0.60 -2.79
C GLU A 112 -8.33 0.37 -3.98
N GLN A 113 -7.35 1.27 -4.03
CA GLN A 113 -7.25 2.23 -5.12
C GLN A 113 -6.99 1.52 -6.46
N THR A 114 -6.26 0.41 -6.44
CA THR A 114 -6.02 -0.43 -7.63
C THR A 114 -7.32 -0.96 -8.20
N LEU A 115 -8.17 -1.51 -7.34
CA LEU A 115 -9.46 -2.05 -7.74
C LEU A 115 -10.43 -0.94 -8.17
N LYS A 116 -10.49 0.16 -7.42
CA LYS A 116 -11.33 1.33 -7.76
C LYS A 116 -10.96 1.89 -9.15
N ASN A 117 -9.67 2.04 -9.44
CA ASN A 117 -9.23 2.56 -10.73
C ASN A 117 -9.54 1.57 -11.87
N ALA A 118 -9.36 0.27 -11.64
CA ALA A 118 -9.70 -0.77 -12.62
C ALA A 118 -11.19 -0.76 -12.99
N LEU A 119 -12.09 -0.44 -12.05
CA LEU A 119 -13.54 -0.33 -12.29
C LEU A 119 -13.95 0.93 -13.06
N THR A 120 -13.12 1.98 -13.09
CA THR A 120 -13.47 3.27 -13.73
C THR A 120 -13.22 3.32 -15.24
N THR A 121 -12.66 2.26 -15.85
CA THR A 121 -12.29 2.14 -17.29
C THR A 121 -11.39 3.22 -17.89
N LEU A 122 -11.00 4.23 -17.09
CA LEU A 122 -10.03 5.25 -17.43
C LEU A 122 -8.60 4.72 -17.24
N PRO A 123 -7.64 5.04 -18.14
CA PRO A 123 -6.25 4.59 -18.02
C PRO A 123 -5.53 5.39 -16.90
N MET A 124 -5.79 5.00 -15.64
CA MET A 124 -5.13 5.56 -14.47
C MET A 124 -4.54 4.47 -13.57
N GLY A 125 -3.21 4.41 -13.48
CA GLY A 125 -2.45 3.58 -12.54
C GLY A 125 -2.89 3.74 -11.09
N ALA A 126 -2.53 2.79 -10.25
CA ALA A 126 -2.86 2.78 -8.84
C ALA A 126 -1.62 3.01 -7.96
N GLU A 127 -1.46 4.24 -7.51
CA GLU A 127 -0.51 4.57 -6.47
C GLU A 127 -1.24 5.19 -5.30
N LYS A 128 -0.70 4.99 -4.10
CA LYS A 128 -0.93 5.94 -3.04
C LYS A 128 0.41 6.38 -2.47
N GLY A 129 0.80 7.60 -2.86
CA GLY A 129 1.17 8.66 -1.94
C GLY A 129 2.26 8.38 -0.91
N VAL A 130 3.23 9.29 -0.82
CA VAL A 130 4.18 9.34 0.29
C VAL A 130 3.32 9.69 1.49
N GLN A 131 3.33 8.93 2.57
CA GLN A 131 2.70 9.38 3.80
C GLN A 131 3.74 9.41 4.91
N ILE A 132 3.73 10.53 5.63
CA ILE A 132 4.69 10.84 6.66
C ILE A 132 3.88 10.93 7.96
N SER A 133 4.20 10.11 8.94
CA SER A 133 3.55 10.20 10.24
C SER A 133 4.08 11.44 10.96
N ILE A 134 3.34 12.55 10.94
CA ILE A 134 3.65 13.78 11.68
C ILE A 134 2.53 14.02 12.71
N PRO A 135 2.84 14.23 14.00
CA PRO A 135 1.86 14.58 15.03
C PRO A 135 1.07 15.85 14.69
N LYS A 136 -0.22 15.90 15.05
CA LYS A 136 -1.08 17.08 14.85
C LYS A 136 -0.51 18.31 15.58
N GLY A 137 -0.62 19.49 14.95
CA GLY A 137 -0.41 20.78 15.62
C GLY A 137 0.86 21.55 15.25
N LYS A 138 1.59 21.16 14.19
CA LYS A 138 2.81 21.88 13.77
C LYS A 138 2.61 22.50 12.40
N ALA A 139 2.54 23.83 12.40
CA ALA A 139 2.07 24.64 11.28
C ALA A 139 3.15 24.90 10.21
N THR A 140 4.41 24.56 10.47
CA THR A 140 5.51 24.79 9.52
C THR A 140 6.57 23.70 9.65
N VAL A 141 6.75 22.89 8.61
CA VAL A 141 7.82 21.88 8.55
C VAL A 141 8.96 22.47 7.72
N LYS A 142 10.05 22.87 8.38
CA LYS A 142 11.32 23.13 7.69
C LYS A 142 12.10 21.82 7.63
N LEU A 143 12.24 21.28 6.42
CA LEU A 143 13.09 20.11 6.17
C LEU A 143 14.52 20.46 6.57
N CYS A 144 15.17 19.57 7.33
CA CYS A 144 16.60 19.73 7.59
C CYS A 144 17.37 19.42 6.30
N ASP A 145 18.18 20.36 5.83
CA ASP A 145 19.20 20.10 4.82
C ASP A 145 20.29 19.22 5.44
N SER A 146 20.12 17.90 5.40
CA SER A 146 21.08 16.98 6.01
C SER A 146 21.18 15.67 5.25
N VAL A 147 21.72 15.75 4.03
CA VAL A 147 22.59 14.71 3.43
C VAL A 147 23.56 15.41 2.44
N ARG A 148 24.46 16.26 2.94
CA ARG A 148 25.62 16.79 2.17
C ARG A 148 26.84 16.96 3.07
N HIS A 149 27.12 16.01 3.96
CA HIS A 149 28.41 15.88 4.64
C HIS A 149 28.84 14.42 4.57
#